data_AF-A0A3C7W294-F1
#
_entry.id   AF-A0A3C7W294-F1
#
_cell.length_a   1.000
_cell.length_b   1.000
_cell.length_c   1.000
_cell.angle_alpha   90.00
_cell.angle_beta   90.00
_cell.angle_gamma   90.00
#
_symmetry.space_group_name_H-M   'P 1'
#
loop_
_entity.id
_entity.type
_entity.pdbx_description
1 polymer ?
#
loop_
_entity_poly.entity_id
_entity_poly.type
_entity_poly.pdbx_seq_one_letter_code
_entity_poly.pdbx_strand_id
1 'polypeptide(L)'
;MIKVYQARKAHNEALAERIELRQDGSTAYQPARHRDLFTHVATVRSDDPESVFAMMNRPGWRDDLGNFHYLELRRVHSLSVGDVLVTEAGQALMVDPVGFSEVHFQEPAPDPRPGMHWPAELVQAVPSHAIGFAP
;
A
#
# COMPACT_ATOMS: atom_id res chain seq x y z
N MET A 1 -3.15 5.04 12.76
CA MET A 1 -3.21 5.50 11.34
C MET A 1 -3.10 4.31 10.41
N ILE A 2 -3.67 4.38 9.21
CA ILE A 2 -3.61 3.30 8.21
C ILE A 2 -2.92 3.80 6.95
N LYS A 3 -1.88 3.09 6.51
CA LYS A 3 -1.20 3.33 5.22
C LYS A 3 -1.91 2.57 4.11
N VAL A 4 -2.05 3.20 2.95
CA VAL A 4 -2.71 2.63 1.78
C VAL A 4 -1.70 2.36 0.68
N TYR A 5 -1.65 1.12 0.24
CA TYR A 5 -0.79 0.62 -0.83
C TYR A 5 -1.66 0.18 -2.00
N GLN A 6 -1.36 0.72 -3.19
CA GLN A 6 -2.08 0.39 -4.40
C GLN A 6 -1.12 -0.16 -5.45
N ALA A 7 -1.61 -1.13 -6.23
CA ALA A 7 -0.84 -1.69 -7.31
C ALA A 7 -0.58 -0.62 -8.39
N ARG A 8 0.70 -0.45 -8.75
CA ARG A 8 1.16 0.47 -9.79
C ARG A 8 0.42 0.19 -11.09
N LYS A 9 0.23 1.23 -11.91
CA LYS A 9 -0.07 1.00 -13.33
C LYS A 9 1.14 0.32 -13.96
N ALA A 10 1.05 -1.01 -14.11
CA ALA A 10 2.08 -1.82 -14.73
C ALA A 10 2.33 -1.39 -16.19
N HIS A 11 3.60 -1.33 -16.58
CA HIS A 11 3.98 -1.60 -17.97
C HIS A 11 3.64 -3.07 -18.29
N ASN A 12 3.50 -3.42 -19.57
CA ASN A 12 2.90 -4.67 -20.07
C ASN A 12 3.31 -5.97 -19.33
N GLU A 13 4.53 -6.06 -18.80
CA GLU A 13 5.08 -7.25 -18.15
C GLU A 13 4.39 -7.65 -16.83
N ALA A 14 3.85 -6.69 -16.07
CA ALA A 14 3.16 -6.96 -14.78
C ALA A 14 1.63 -6.89 -14.89
N LEU A 15 1.08 -6.87 -16.10
CA LEU A 15 -0.36 -6.76 -16.32
C LEU A 15 -1.10 -8.03 -15.86
N ALA A 16 -0.56 -9.21 -16.16
CA ALA A 16 -1.16 -10.49 -15.77
C ALA A 16 -1.25 -10.63 -14.25
N GLU A 17 -0.16 -10.34 -13.55
CA GLU A 17 -0.10 -10.35 -12.07
C GLU A 17 -1.10 -9.41 -11.44
N ARG A 18 -1.27 -8.21 -12.01
CA ARG A 18 -2.26 -7.26 -11.51
C ARG A 18 -3.69 -7.72 -11.78
N ILE A 19 -3.95 -8.42 -12.89
CA ILE A 19 -5.27 -8.97 -13.18
C ILE A 19 -5.58 -10.08 -12.18
N GLU A 20 -4.65 -11.00 -11.93
CA GLU A 20 -4.77 -12.06 -10.91
C GLU A 20 -5.14 -11.45 -9.55
N LEU A 21 -4.37 -10.46 -9.06
CA LEU A 21 -4.66 -9.80 -7.78
C LEU A 21 -6.03 -9.12 -7.73
N ARG A 22 -6.50 -8.54 -8.85
CA ARG A 22 -7.81 -7.87 -8.90
C ARG A 22 -8.99 -8.84 -8.93
N GLN A 23 -8.77 -10.07 -9.39
CA GLN A 23 -9.81 -11.09 -9.48
C GLN A 23 -9.87 -11.89 -8.17
N ASP A 24 -8.72 -12.29 -7.67
CA ASP A 24 -8.60 -13.33 -6.66
C ASP A 24 -8.08 -12.80 -5.31
N GLY A 25 -7.67 -11.53 -5.26
CA GLY A 25 -7.24 -10.84 -4.05
C GLY A 25 -6.10 -11.56 -3.33
N SER A 26 -6.29 -11.79 -2.04
CA SER A 26 -5.31 -12.42 -1.15
C SER A 26 -4.94 -13.84 -1.57
N THR A 27 -5.84 -14.56 -2.23
CA THR A 27 -5.58 -15.94 -2.67
C THR A 27 -4.56 -16.04 -3.80
N ALA A 28 -4.43 -14.98 -4.61
CA ALA A 28 -3.39 -14.86 -5.63
C ALA A 28 -2.11 -14.19 -5.09
N TYR A 29 -2.16 -13.58 -3.91
CA TYR A 29 -1.04 -12.81 -3.38
C TYR A 29 0.13 -13.71 -2.97
N GLN A 30 1.26 -13.43 -3.59
CA GLN A 30 2.56 -14.06 -3.32
C GLN A 30 3.59 -12.95 -3.07
N PRO A 31 4.14 -12.81 -1.84
CA PRO A 31 5.01 -11.67 -1.51
C PRO A 31 6.23 -11.53 -2.42
N ALA A 32 6.88 -12.65 -2.77
CA ALA A 32 8.06 -12.66 -3.62
C ALA A 32 7.80 -12.19 -5.06
N ARG A 33 6.57 -12.36 -5.55
CA ARG A 33 6.17 -11.98 -6.92
C ARG A 33 5.56 -10.58 -6.96
N HIS A 34 4.74 -10.24 -5.96
CA HIS A 34 3.85 -9.09 -6.06
C HIS A 34 4.28 -7.86 -5.26
N ARG A 35 5.21 -7.96 -4.30
CA ARG A 35 5.56 -6.82 -3.41
C ARG A 35 5.94 -5.55 -4.19
N ASP A 36 6.71 -5.71 -5.27
CA ASP A 36 7.28 -4.61 -6.04
C ASP A 36 6.25 -3.95 -6.98
N LEU A 37 5.04 -4.52 -7.05
CA LEU A 37 3.90 -3.95 -7.73
C LEU A 37 3.25 -2.84 -6.92
N PHE A 38 3.49 -2.73 -5.61
CA PHE A 38 2.77 -1.79 -4.76
C PHE A 38 3.49 -0.44 -4.60
N THR A 39 2.71 0.60 -4.36
CA THR A 39 3.18 1.92 -3.97
C THR A 39 2.34 2.44 -2.81
N HIS A 40 2.99 2.97 -1.78
CA HIS A 40 2.32 3.74 -0.74
C HIS A 40 1.79 5.05 -1.35
N VAL A 41 0.47 5.25 -1.34
CA VAL A 41 -0.18 6.38 -2.01
C VAL A 41 -0.77 7.39 -1.03
N ALA A 42 -1.18 6.95 0.16
CA ALA A 42 -1.79 7.80 1.17
C ALA A 42 -1.67 7.19 2.56
N THR A 43 -1.65 8.04 3.58
CA THR A 43 -1.89 7.68 4.98
C THR A 43 -3.23 8.28 5.40
N VAL A 44 -4.08 7.48 6.04
CA VAL A 44 -5.44 7.85 6.42
C VAL A 44 -5.54 7.90 7.95
N ARG A 45 -6.18 8.95 8.46
CA ARG A 45 -6.42 9.16 9.89
C ARG A 45 -7.59 8.30 10.37
N SER A 46 -7.34 7.01 10.45
CA SER A 46 -8.24 6.02 11.04
C SER A 46 -7.42 4.82 11.54
N ASP A 47 -7.99 4.04 12.43
CA ASP A 47 -7.52 2.76 12.96
C ASP A 47 -8.40 1.58 12.50
N ASP A 48 -9.51 1.87 11.80
CA ASP A 48 -10.47 0.88 11.31
C ASP A 48 -10.39 0.75 9.78
N PRO A 49 -9.98 -0.42 9.25
CA PRO A 49 -9.92 -0.69 7.82
C PRO A 49 -11.25 -0.49 7.08
N GLU A 50 -12.38 -0.84 7.73
CA GLU A 50 -13.72 -0.69 7.15
C GLU A 50 -14.05 0.80 6.96
N SER A 51 -13.77 1.62 7.97
CA SER A 51 -13.88 3.08 7.88
C SER A 51 -13.01 3.67 6.77
N VAL A 52 -11.77 3.20 6.62
CA VAL A 52 -10.89 3.64 5.52
C VAL A 52 -11.49 3.29 4.15
N PHE A 53 -12.01 2.08 4.01
CA PHE A 53 -12.67 1.63 2.79
C PHE A 53 -13.89 2.47 2.45
N ALA A 54 -14.77 2.72 3.41
CA ALA A 54 -15.92 3.59 3.24
C ALA A 54 -15.51 5.02 2.87
N MET A 55 -14.48 5.57 3.52
CA MET A 55 -13.98 6.91 3.23
C MET A 55 -13.41 7.03 1.83
N MET A 56 -12.64 6.07 1.33
CA MET A 56 -12.04 6.12 -0.02
C MET A 56 -13.00 5.77 -1.17
N ASN A 57 -14.19 5.26 -0.85
CA ASN A 57 -15.21 4.88 -1.83
C ASN A 57 -16.44 5.78 -1.82
N ARG A 58 -16.49 6.82 -0.97
CA ARG A 58 -17.57 7.83 -0.99
C ARG A 58 -17.29 8.94 -2.00
N PRO A 59 -18.32 9.62 -2.55
CA PRO A 59 -18.11 10.80 -3.40
C PRO A 59 -17.31 11.90 -2.70
N GLY A 60 -16.39 12.56 -3.43
CA GLY A 60 -15.62 13.71 -2.91
C GLY A 60 -14.49 13.36 -1.93
N TRP A 61 -14.17 12.07 -1.74
CA TRP A 61 -13.15 11.64 -0.78
C TRP A 61 -11.75 12.25 -0.99
N ARG A 62 -11.42 12.60 -2.23
CA ARG A 62 -10.14 13.24 -2.58
C ARG A 62 -9.98 14.66 -2.03
N ASP A 63 -11.10 15.30 -1.70
CA ASP A 63 -11.13 16.66 -1.17
C ASP A 63 -11.05 16.68 0.36
N ASP A 64 -11.06 15.52 1.01
CA ASP A 64 -11.03 15.36 2.47
C ASP A 64 -9.59 15.41 3.02
N LEU A 65 -8.95 16.57 2.88
CA LEU A 65 -7.58 16.80 3.35
C LEU A 65 -7.42 16.71 4.89
N GLY A 66 -8.53 16.68 5.63
CA GLY A 66 -8.51 16.52 7.09
C GLY A 66 -8.25 15.08 7.54
N ASN A 67 -8.69 14.10 6.73
CA ASN A 67 -8.56 12.68 7.03
C ASN A 67 -7.47 11.99 6.19
N PHE A 68 -7.03 12.60 5.08
CA PHE A 68 -6.08 12.01 4.16
C PHE A 68 -4.78 12.81 4.04
N HIS A 69 -3.65 12.12 4.20
CA HIS A 69 -2.33 12.61 3.82
C HIS A 69 -1.87 11.87 2.56
N TYR A 70 -1.96 12.54 1.40
CA TYR A 70 -1.58 11.96 0.12
C TYR A 70 -0.08 12.11 -0.14
N LEU A 71 0.59 11.00 -0.49
CA LEU A 71 1.96 11.03 -0.98
C LEU A 71 1.99 11.39 -2.47
N GLU A 72 1.02 10.90 -3.25
CA GLU A 72 0.89 11.24 -4.67
C GLU A 72 -0.58 11.21 -5.11
N LEU A 73 -1.29 12.33 -4.94
CA LEU A 73 -2.74 12.47 -5.21
C LEU A 73 -3.16 12.03 -6.63
N ARG A 74 -2.28 12.19 -7.63
CA ARG A 74 -2.58 11.74 -9.01
C ARG A 74 -2.60 10.22 -9.19
N ARG A 75 -2.02 9.46 -8.25
CA ARG A 75 -1.94 7.99 -8.29
C ARG A 75 -2.97 7.31 -7.40
N VAL A 76 -3.40 7.99 -6.33
CA VAL A 76 -4.38 7.42 -5.41
C VAL A 76 -5.73 7.24 -6.11
N HIS A 77 -6.34 6.08 -6.00
CA HIS A 77 -7.69 5.79 -6.46
C HIS A 77 -8.54 5.21 -5.33
N SER A 78 -9.83 5.03 -5.59
CA SER A 78 -10.72 4.33 -4.66
C SER A 78 -10.21 2.93 -4.36
N LEU A 79 -10.47 2.44 -3.14
CA LEU A 79 -9.99 1.13 -2.69
C LEU A 79 -10.72 0.00 -3.41
N SER A 80 -9.95 -0.98 -3.88
CA SER A 80 -10.43 -2.10 -4.71
C SER A 80 -9.70 -3.39 -4.38
N VAL A 81 -10.26 -4.51 -4.84
CA VAL A 81 -9.65 -5.84 -4.66
C VAL A 81 -8.18 -5.85 -5.09
N GLY A 82 -7.33 -6.37 -4.22
CA GLY A 82 -5.88 -6.41 -4.40
C GLY A 82 -5.13 -5.20 -3.86
N ASP A 83 -5.80 -4.13 -3.41
CA ASP A 83 -5.16 -3.04 -2.66
C ASP A 83 -4.85 -3.50 -1.23
N VAL A 84 -3.82 -2.90 -0.60
CA VAL A 84 -3.36 -3.30 0.73
C VAL A 84 -3.43 -2.12 1.70
N LEU A 85 -3.95 -2.38 2.89
CA LEU A 85 -3.97 -1.48 4.04
C LEU A 85 -2.98 -1.99 5.08
N VAL A 86 -2.12 -1.12 5.60
CA VAL A 86 -1.20 -1.47 6.69
C VAL A 86 -1.55 -0.62 7.90
N THR A 87 -1.93 -1.28 9.00
CA THR A 87 -2.25 -0.63 10.26
C THR A 87 -0.99 -0.12 10.95
N GLU A 88 -1.16 0.74 11.95
CA GLU A 88 -0.05 1.25 12.76
C GLU A 88 0.69 0.16 13.53
N ALA A 89 -0.01 -0.93 13.87
CA ALA A 89 0.58 -2.12 14.48
C ALA A 89 1.38 -2.98 13.47
N GLY A 90 1.41 -2.60 12.18
CA GLY A 90 2.09 -3.34 11.12
C GLY A 90 1.29 -4.48 10.52
N GLN A 91 0.03 -4.67 10.92
CA GLN A 91 -0.84 -5.68 10.31
C GLN A 91 -1.21 -5.25 8.89
N ALA A 92 -1.00 -6.13 7.92
CA ALA A 92 -1.32 -5.87 6.53
C ALA A 92 -2.58 -6.63 6.10
N LEU A 93 -3.52 -5.89 5.54
CA LEU A 93 -4.84 -6.37 5.15
C LEU A 93 -5.03 -6.09 3.66
N MET A 94 -5.26 -7.13 2.87
CA MET A 94 -5.62 -6.99 1.47
C MET A 94 -7.13 -6.87 1.34
N VAL A 95 -7.59 -5.96 0.49
CA VAL A 95 -8.99 -5.88 0.07
C VAL A 95 -9.30 -7.11 -0.77
N ASP A 96 -10.28 -7.88 -0.34
CA ASP A 96 -10.77 -9.07 -1.05
C ASP A 96 -12.15 -8.82 -1.67
N PRO A 97 -12.66 -9.73 -2.52
CA PRO A 97 -14.03 -9.65 -3.03
C PRO A 97 -15.08 -9.53 -1.93
N VAL A 98 -14.79 -10.10 -0.75
CA VAL A 98 -15.61 -10.00 0.46
C VAL A 98 -14.72 -9.65 1.64
N GLY A 99 -14.74 -8.37 2.05
CA GLY A 99 -14.03 -7.89 3.23
C GLY A 99 -12.51 -7.79 3.04
N PHE A 100 -11.77 -8.22 4.06
CA PHE A 100 -10.32 -8.12 4.13
C PHE A 100 -9.71 -9.43 4.61
N SER A 101 -8.54 -9.77 4.06
CA SER A 101 -7.72 -10.87 4.55
C SER A 101 -6.34 -10.39 4.94
N GLU A 102 -5.81 -10.98 6.01
CA GLU A 102 -4.44 -10.72 6.43
C GLU A 102 -3.45 -11.32 5.44
N VAL A 103 -2.40 -10.56 5.09
CA VAL A 103 -1.36 -10.99 4.17
C VAL A 103 0.02 -10.69 4.74
N HIS A 104 1.01 -11.52 4.39
CA HIS A 104 2.41 -11.23 4.69
C HIS A 104 2.95 -10.17 3.72
N PHE A 105 2.70 -8.91 4.03
CA PHE A 105 3.17 -7.78 3.22
C PHE A 105 4.44 -7.19 3.83
N GLN A 106 5.48 -7.06 3.01
CA GLN A 106 6.65 -6.25 3.34
C GLN A 106 6.55 -4.95 2.56
N GLU A 107 6.62 -3.81 3.26
CA GLU A 107 6.61 -2.51 2.59
C GLU A 107 7.70 -2.47 1.52
N PRO A 108 7.35 -2.14 0.25
CA PRO A 108 8.35 -2.04 -0.80
C PRO A 108 9.33 -0.93 -0.45
N ALA A 109 10.59 -1.08 -0.88
CA ALA A 109 11.56 -0.01 -0.76
C ALA A 109 10.98 1.28 -1.40
N PRO A 110 11.22 2.46 -0.81
CA PRO A 110 10.75 3.71 -1.39
C PRO A 110 11.25 3.80 -2.84
N ASP A 111 10.33 3.96 -3.80
CA ASP A 111 10.61 3.92 -5.24
C ASP A 111 11.65 5.00 -5.60
N PRO A 112 12.90 4.65 -5.94
CA PRO A 112 13.90 5.62 -6.35
C PRO A 112 13.76 5.82 -7.86
N ARG A 113 12.81 6.64 -8.33
CA ARG A 113 12.66 6.94 -9.77
C ARG A 113 12.60 8.44 -10.08
N PRO A 114 13.07 8.83 -11.29
CA PRO A 114 13.98 9.94 -11.49
C PRO A 114 13.27 11.29 -11.43
N GLY A 115 13.90 12.25 -10.75
CA GLY A 115 13.45 13.63 -10.63
C GLY A 115 13.08 14.07 -9.20
N MET A 116 13.12 13.17 -8.22
CA MET A 116 12.95 13.52 -6.81
C MET A 116 14.25 13.20 -6.05
N HIS A 117 15.08 14.23 -5.85
CA HIS A 117 16.16 14.16 -4.87
C HIS A 117 15.51 14.06 -3.48
N TRP A 118 15.54 12.88 -2.89
CA TRP A 118 15.36 12.76 -1.46
C TRP A 118 16.60 13.37 -0.80
N PRO A 119 16.48 14.35 0.12
CA PRO A 119 17.61 14.74 0.94
C PRO A 119 18.07 13.51 1.72
N ALA A 120 19.38 13.24 1.70
CA ALA A 120 20.00 12.04 2.26
C ALA A 120 19.65 11.78 3.75
N GLU A 121 19.17 12.80 4.43
CA GLU A 121 18.77 12.79 5.84
C GLU A 121 17.50 11.96 6.11
N LEU A 122 16.60 11.79 5.12
CA LEU A 122 15.34 11.02 5.30
C LEU A 122 15.50 9.50 5.09
N VAL A 123 16.60 9.04 4.46
CA VAL A 123 16.87 7.61 4.25
C VAL A 123 17.46 6.96 5.52
N GLN A 124 18.01 7.75 6.44
CA GLN A 124 18.63 7.25 7.68
C GLN A 124 17.63 7.06 8.84
N ALA A 125 16.34 7.36 8.67
CA ALA A 125 15.35 7.30 9.75
C ALA A 125 14.66 5.93 9.90
N VAL A 126 15.09 4.87 9.19
CA VAL A 126 14.63 3.51 9.46
C VAL A 126 15.60 2.87 10.46
N PRO A 127 15.21 2.69 11.75
CA PRO A 127 16.11 2.07 12.72
C PRO A 127 16.41 0.64 12.28
N SER A 128 17.68 0.37 11.99
CA SER A 128 18.23 -0.96 11.78
C SER A 128 18.23 -1.72 13.10
N HIS A 129 17.08 -2.22 13.52
CA HIS A 129 17.00 -3.18 14.63
C HIS A 129 16.20 -4.40 14.15
N ALA A 130 16.92 -5.38 13.62
CA ALA A 130 16.71 -6.81 13.84
C ALA A 130 17.37 -7.64 12.72
N ILE A 131 18.70 -7.68 12.66
CA ILE A 131 19.39 -8.89 12.20
C ILE A 131 20.55 -9.13 13.17
N GLY A 132 20.22 -9.74 14.30
CA GLY A 132 21.21 -10.45 15.11
C GLY A 132 21.39 -11.83 14.50
N PHE A 133 22.49 -12.02 13.76
CA PHE A 133 23.06 -13.34 13.53
C PHE A 133 24.44 -13.36 14.19
N ALA A 134 24.51 -14.02 15.34
CA ALA A 134 25.72 -14.66 15.85
C ALA A 134 25.57 -16.17 15.55
N PRO A 135 26.67 -16.92 15.39
CA PRO A 135 27.60 -17.18 16.50
C PRO A 135 28.94 -16.44 16.42
#